data_AF-A0A084FVU7-F1
#
_entry.id   AF-A0A084FVU7-F1
#
_cell.length_a   1.000
_cell.length_b   1.000
_cell.length_c   1.000
_cell.angle_alpha   90.00
_cell.angle_beta   90.00
_cell.angle_gamma   90.00
#
_symmetry.space_group_name_H-M   'P 1'
#
loop_
_entity.id
_entity.type
_entity.pdbx_description
1 polymer ?
#
loop_
_entity_poly.entity_id
_entity_poly.type
_entity_poly.pdbx_seq_one_letter_code
_entity_poly.pdbx_strand_id
1 'polypeptide(L)'
;MQPNTFSMQEIIRQNYDEAIEREEEGGSAETPFVFTIPKGTPIPGHLILINEYLARFSLQPSRAMSLKELNRSLDEFYDKNAIKETPGDWIDGHPYEDALDEGLDETWMAK
;
A
#
# COMPACT_ATOMS: atom_id res chain seq x y z
N MET A 1 11.02 -9.47 -5.61
CA MET A 1 11.17 -9.06 -4.19
C MET A 1 10.10 -8.00 -3.95
N GLN A 2 9.50 -7.90 -2.76
CA GLN A 2 8.42 -6.92 -2.56
C GLN A 2 9.00 -5.50 -2.47
N PRO A 3 8.30 -4.46 -2.94
CA PRO A 3 8.82 -3.09 -2.91
C PRO A 3 8.96 -2.61 -1.46
N ASN A 4 10.15 -2.13 -1.11
CA ASN A 4 10.50 -1.57 0.20
C ASN A 4 11.28 -0.26 -0.04
N THR A 5 10.62 0.88 0.11
CA THR A 5 11.23 2.21 -0.10
C THR A 5 11.14 3.04 1.19
N PHE A 6 11.96 4.10 1.28
CA PHE A 6 11.94 4.96 2.47
C PHE A 6 10.56 5.60 2.72
N SER A 7 9.86 6.15 1.73
CA SER A 7 8.49 6.67 1.95
C SER A 7 7.52 5.59 2.42
N MET A 8 7.60 4.38 1.86
CA MET A 8 6.72 3.29 2.29
C MET A 8 6.93 2.98 3.77
N GLN A 9 8.20 2.90 4.20
CA GLN A 9 8.56 2.72 5.61
C GLN A 9 8.03 3.86 6.48
N GLU A 10 8.27 5.11 6.09
CA GLU A 10 7.82 6.28 6.84
C GLU A 10 6.30 6.32 6.98
N ILE A 11 5.57 6.11 5.89
CA ILE A 11 4.10 6.12 5.87
C ILE A 11 3.55 5.01 6.77
N ILE A 12 4.04 3.78 6.63
CA ILE A 12 3.51 2.63 7.38
C ILE A 12 3.81 2.79 8.87
N ARG A 13 5.04 3.15 9.23
CA ARG A 13 5.44 3.35 10.63
C ARG A 13 4.68 4.49 11.28
N GLN A 14 4.57 5.65 10.60
CA GLN A 14 3.83 6.79 11.14
C GLN A 14 2.35 6.42 11.40
N ASN A 15 1.68 5.78 10.44
CA ASN A 15 0.28 5.38 10.63
C ASN A 15 0.11 4.34 11.75
N TYR A 16 1.09 3.43 11.92
CA TYR A 16 1.07 2.43 12.98
C TYR A 16 1.30 3.05 14.35
N ASP A 17 2.29 3.94 14.49
CA ASP A 17 2.59 4.68 15.71
C ASP A 17 1.39 5.54 16.13
N GLU A 18 0.79 6.28 15.19
CA GLU A 18 -0.44 7.07 15.45
C GLU A 18 -1.62 6.20 15.92
N ALA A 19 -1.73 4.97 15.42
CA ALA A 19 -2.79 4.05 15.84
C ALA A 19 -2.56 3.57 17.29
N ILE A 20 -1.31 3.25 17.64
CA ILE A 20 -0.92 2.85 19.00
C ILE A 20 -1.16 4.00 19.98
N GLU A 21 -0.69 5.21 19.67
CA GLU A 21 -0.85 6.40 20.52
C GLU A 21 -2.33 6.66 20.83
N ARG A 22 -3.21 6.60 19.82
CA ARG A 22 -4.66 6.79 20.01
C ARG A 22 -5.30 5.71 20.88
N GLU A 23 -4.82 4.47 20.78
CA GLU A 23 -5.30 3.37 21.64
C GLU A 23 -4.84 3.58 23.09
N GLU A 24 -3.58 4.00 23.30
CA GLU A 24 -3.03 4.30 24.63
C GLU A 24 -3.74 5.49 25.31
N GLU A 25 -4.18 6.49 24.54
CA GLU A 25 -4.99 7.61 25.02
C GLU A 25 -6.45 7.22 25.36
N GLY A 26 -6.82 5.94 25.19
CA GLY A 26 -8.17 5.42 25.48
C GLY A 26 -9.18 5.69 24.37
N GLY A 27 -8.72 6.10 23.19
CA GLY A 27 -9.52 6.18 21.97
C GLY A 27 -9.69 4.81 21.31
N SER A 28 -10.64 4.70 20.37
CA SER A 28 -10.69 3.59 19.44
C SER A 28 -9.90 3.96 18.17
N ALA A 29 -8.80 3.26 17.91
CA ALA A 29 -8.10 3.33 16.64
C ALA A 29 -8.34 2.04 15.87
N GLU A 30 -8.80 2.15 14.62
CA GLU A 30 -8.70 1.00 13.70
C GLU A 30 -7.23 0.87 13.29
N THR A 31 -6.60 -0.25 13.66
CA THR A 31 -5.26 -0.56 13.17
C THR A 31 -5.33 -0.75 11.65
N PRO A 32 -4.54 -0.01 10.86
CA PRO A 32 -4.57 -0.17 9.41
C PRO A 32 -4.04 -1.54 8.99
N PHE A 33 -4.38 -1.99 7.79
CA PHE A 33 -3.78 -3.16 7.17
C PHE A 33 -2.86 -2.74 6.02
N VAL A 34 -1.82 -3.51 5.78
CA VAL A 34 -0.99 -3.37 4.58
C VAL A 34 -1.42 -4.43 3.57
N PHE A 35 -1.76 -3.98 2.36
CA PHE A 35 -2.12 -4.86 1.25
C PHE A 35 -0.99 -4.84 0.21
N THR A 36 -0.23 -5.91 0.13
CA THR A 36 0.88 -6.04 -0.82
C THR A 36 0.44 -6.74 -2.09
N ILE A 37 0.54 -6.05 -3.23
CA ILE A 37 0.19 -6.61 -4.55
C ILE A 37 1.47 -7.08 -5.25
N PRO A 38 1.55 -8.35 -5.71
CA PRO A 38 2.69 -8.84 -6.47
C PRO A 38 2.89 -8.07 -7.78
N LYS A 39 4.15 -7.80 -8.13
CA LYS A 39 4.50 -7.22 -9.43
C LYS A 39 4.01 -8.10 -10.58
N GLY A 40 3.50 -7.46 -11.62
CA GLY A 40 2.91 -8.15 -12.78
C GLY A 40 1.45 -8.55 -12.60
N THR A 41 0.83 -8.25 -11.44
CA THR A 41 -0.61 -8.42 -11.25
C THR A 41 -1.39 -7.63 -12.30
N PRO A 42 -2.28 -8.27 -13.09
CA PRO A 42 -3.09 -7.57 -14.08
C PRO A 42 -4.06 -6.60 -13.42
N ILE A 43 -4.00 -5.33 -13.82
CA ILE A 43 -5.00 -4.34 -13.42
C ILE A 43 -6.27 -4.55 -14.26
N PRO A 44 -7.46 -4.69 -13.63
CA PRO A 44 -8.72 -4.79 -14.36
C PRO A 44 -8.91 -3.58 -15.28
N GLY A 45 -9.40 -3.78 -16.51
CA GLY A 45 -9.47 -2.69 -17.51
C GLY A 45 -10.37 -1.50 -17.15
N HIS A 46 -11.17 -1.59 -16.09
CA HIS A 46 -11.97 -0.50 -15.54
C HIS A 46 -11.27 0.27 -14.40
N LEU A 47 -10.05 -0.14 -14.04
CA LEU A 47 -9.14 0.54 -13.13
C LEU A 47 -7.88 0.98 -13.88
N ILE A 48 -7.19 1.98 -13.34
CA ILE A 48 -5.91 2.47 -13.82
C ILE A 48 -5.00 2.73 -12.62
N LEU A 49 -3.73 2.32 -12.73
CA LEU A 49 -2.69 2.63 -11.76
C LEU A 49 -1.89 3.83 -12.28
N ILE A 50 -1.84 4.90 -11.50
CA ILE A 50 -1.13 6.13 -11.85
C ILE A 50 0.01 6.31 -10.86
N ASN A 51 1.23 6.53 -11.36
CA ASN A 51 2.35 6.98 -10.54
C ASN A 51 2.17 8.47 -10.26
N GLU A 52 1.94 8.84 -9.00
CA GLU A 52 1.67 10.23 -8.61
C GLU A 52 2.96 10.99 -8.36
N TYR A 53 3.81 10.43 -7.50
CA TYR A 53 5.06 11.05 -7.06
C TYR A 53 5.94 9.99 -6.39
N LEU A 54 7.19 9.84 -6.85
CA LEU A 54 8.14 8.83 -6.33
C LEU A 54 7.52 7.43 -6.26
N ALA A 55 7.59 6.75 -5.12
CA ALA A 55 7.02 5.42 -4.93
C ALA A 55 5.49 5.42 -4.64
N ARG A 56 4.82 6.58 -4.74
CA ARG A 56 3.37 6.70 -4.50
C ARG A 56 2.56 6.48 -5.78
N PHE A 57 1.60 5.57 -5.69
CA PHE A 57 0.65 5.30 -6.76
C PHE A 57 -0.78 5.47 -6.27
N SER A 58 -1.66 5.81 -7.20
CA SER A 58 -3.10 5.75 -6.99
C SER A 58 -3.74 4.76 -7.95
N LEU A 59 -4.60 3.90 -7.40
CA LEU A 59 -5.46 3.01 -8.16
C LEU A 59 -6.83 3.66 -8.28
N GLN A 60 -7.22 4.00 -9.51
CA GLN A 60 -8.37 4.85 -9.79
C GLN A 60 -9.31 4.22 -10.83
N PRO A 61 -10.57 4.67 -10.97
CA PRO A 61 -11.38 4.37 -12.13
C PRO A 61 -10.71 4.79 -13.44
N SER A 62 -10.67 3.91 -14.45
CA SER A 62 -10.22 4.29 -15.80
C SER A 62 -11.32 4.97 -16.63
N ARG A 63 -12.56 4.92 -16.15
CA ARG A 63 -13.76 5.49 -16.78
C ARG A 63 -14.77 5.88 -15.71
N ALA A 64 -15.76 6.68 -16.08
CA ALA A 64 -16.85 7.05 -15.18
C ALA A 64 -17.55 5.79 -14.62
N MET A 65 -17.67 5.73 -13.30
CA MET A 65 -18.39 4.70 -12.56
C MET A 65 -18.90 5.28 -11.23
N SER A 66 -19.89 4.64 -10.61
CA SER A 66 -20.36 5.06 -9.29
C SER A 66 -19.36 4.70 -8.19
N LEU A 67 -19.39 5.42 -7.06
CA LEU A 67 -18.56 5.09 -5.89
C LEU A 67 -18.80 3.66 -5.39
N LYS A 68 -20.05 3.19 -5.42
CA LYS A 68 -20.40 1.82 -5.03
C LYS A 68 -19.73 0.78 -5.94
N GLU A 69 -19.69 1.04 -7.25
CA GLU A 69 -19.01 0.15 -8.19
C GLU A 69 -17.50 0.19 -8.03
N LEU A 70 -16.92 1.37 -7.78
CA LEU A 70 -15.49 1.51 -7.51
C LEU A 70 -15.09 0.71 -6.27
N ASN A 71 -15.79 0.90 -5.15
CA ASN A 71 -15.48 0.19 -3.91
C ASN A 71 -15.55 -1.33 -4.10
N ARG A 72 -16.62 -1.83 -4.74
CA ARG A 72 -16.72 -3.26 -5.06
C ARG A 72 -15.55 -3.74 -5.94
N SER A 73 -15.17 -2.97 -6.96
CA SER A 73 -14.05 -3.31 -7.83
C SER A 73 -12.71 -3.34 -7.09
N LEU A 74 -12.49 -2.43 -6.15
CA LEU A 74 -11.30 -2.39 -5.31
C LEU A 74 -11.29 -3.56 -4.32
N ASP A 75 -12.40 -3.81 -3.63
CA ASP A 75 -12.56 -4.95 -2.71
C ASP A 75 -12.23 -6.26 -3.42
N GLU A 76 -12.86 -6.51 -4.59
CA GLU A 76 -12.57 -7.70 -5.38
C GLU A 76 -11.13 -7.79 -5.87
N PHE A 77 -10.49 -6.66 -6.16
CA PHE A 77 -9.11 -6.63 -6.64
C PHE A 77 -8.14 -6.97 -5.52
N TYR A 78 -8.27 -6.33 -4.35
CA TYR A 78 -7.41 -6.58 -3.20
C TYR A 78 -7.63 -7.99 -2.64
N ASP A 79 -8.89 -8.44 -2.49
CA ASP A 79 -9.21 -9.78 -1.96
C ASP A 79 -8.61 -10.91 -2.81
N LYS A 80 -8.51 -10.73 -4.13
CA LYS A 80 -8.00 -11.76 -5.05
C LYS A 80 -6.50 -11.72 -5.24
N ASN A 81 -5.89 -10.53 -5.15
CA ASN A 81 -4.53 -10.32 -5.65
C ASN A 81 -3.54 -9.82 -4.58
N ALA A 82 -4.01 -9.39 -3.42
CA ALA A 82 -3.14 -8.85 -2.39
C ALA A 82 -2.87 -9.85 -1.27
N ILE A 83 -1.68 -9.75 -0.70
CA ILE A 83 -1.35 -10.33 0.60
C ILE A 83 -1.74 -9.28 1.64
N LYS A 84 -2.61 -9.66 2.58
CA LYS A 84 -3.06 -8.78 3.66
C LYS A 84 -2.24 -9.07 4.92
N GLU A 85 -1.56 -8.05 5.43
CA GLU A 85 -0.68 -8.13 6.59
C GLU A 85 -1.05 -7.05 7.60
N THR A 86 -0.71 -7.28 8.87
CA THR A 86 -0.70 -6.19 9.85
C THR A 86 0.51 -5.29 9.58
N PRO A 87 0.50 -4.02 10.05
CA PRO A 87 1.66 -3.14 9.88
C PRO A 87 2.90 -3.71 10.57
N GLY A 88 2.74 -4.34 11.73
CA GLY A 88 3.82 -5.02 12.45
C GLY A 88 4.44 -6.16 11.64
N ASP A 89 3.61 -7.08 11.11
CA ASP A 89 4.10 -8.19 10.28
C ASP A 89 4.83 -7.67 9.03
N TRP A 90 4.29 -6.63 8.40
CA TRP A 90 4.92 -6.02 7.23
C TRP A 90 6.27 -5.38 7.59
N ILE A 91 6.34 -4.63 8.70
CA ILE A 91 7.57 -4.01 9.19
C ILE A 91 8.64 -5.06 9.49
N ASP A 92 8.29 -6.16 10.14
CA ASP A 92 9.21 -7.25 10.47
C ASP A 92 9.73 -7.97 9.21
N GLY A 93 8.88 -8.07 8.17
CA GLY A 93 9.25 -8.64 6.86
C GLY A 93 10.01 -7.70 5.94
N HIS A 94 10.04 -6.40 6.24
CA HIS A 94 10.66 -5.37 5.42
C HIS A 94 11.56 -4.46 6.29
N PRO A 95 12.80 -4.89 6.61
CA PRO A 95 13.70 -4.10 7.43
C PRO A 95 14.01 -2.73 6.81
N TYR A 96 14.18 -1.72 7.66
CA TYR A 96 14.44 -0.35 7.20
C TYR A 96 15.81 -0.21 6.53
N GLU A 97 16.81 -0.96 7.01
CA GLU A 97 18.15 -1.01 6.43
C GLU A 97 18.19 -1.52 4.99
N ASP A 98 17.17 -2.28 4.58
CA ASP A 98 17.01 -2.80 3.22
C ASP A 98 16.15 -1.87 2.33
N ALA A 99 15.64 -0.76 2.88
CA ALA A 99 14.82 0.18 2.15
C ALA A 99 15.63 0.92 1.07
N LEU A 100 14.98 1.13 -0.08
CA LEU A 100 15.59 1.77 -1.24
C LEU A 100 15.19 3.24 -1.33
N ASP A 101 16.12 4.05 -1.87
CA ASP A 101 15.84 5.41 -2.28
C ASP A 101 14.89 5.41 -3.50
N GLU A 102 13.80 6.15 -3.35
CA GLU A 102 12.73 6.28 -4.34
C GLU A 102 13.16 7.11 -5.55
N GLY A 103 14.18 7.95 -5.39
CA GLY A 103 14.81 8.66 -6.51
C GLY A 103 15.57 7.73 -7.45
N LEU A 104 15.73 6.45 -7.09
CA LEU A 104 16.35 5.41 -7.91
C LEU A 104 15.29 4.50 -8.55
N ASP A 105 14.36 5.08 -9.31
CA ASP A 105 13.23 4.39 -9.97
C ASP A 105 13.63 3.09 -10.66
N GLU A 106 14.72 3.11 -11.44
CA GLU A 106 15.21 1.94 -12.16
C GLU A 106 15.60 0.77 -11.23
N THR A 107 15.98 1.06 -9.99
CA THR A 107 16.45 0.06 -9.03
C THR A 107 15.29 -0.59 -8.28
N TRP A 108 14.39 0.21 -7.72
CA TRP A 108 13.29 -0.32 -6.92
C TRP A 108 12.15 -0.86 -7.80
N MET A 109 11.92 -0.29 -8.99
CA MET A 109 10.94 -0.82 -9.97
C MET A 109 11.44 -2.04 -10.74
N ALA A 110 12.75 -2.35 -10.75
CA ALA A 110 13.27 -3.56 -11.38
C ALA A 110 13.08 -4.82 -10.52
N LYS A 111 12.98 -4.66 -9.19
CA LYS A 111 12.88 -5.74 -8.21
C LYS A 111 11.48 -6.37 -8.15
#